data_AF-A0A1B8TFD6-F1
#
_entry.id   AF-A0A1B8TFD6-F1
#
_cell.length_a   1.000
_cell.length_b   1.000
_cell.length_c   1.000
_cell.angle_alpha   90.00
_cell.angle_beta   90.00
_cell.angle_gamma   90.00
#
_symmetry.space_group_name_H-M   'P 1'
#
loop_
_entity.id
_entity.type
_entity.pdbx_description
1 polymer ?
#
loop_
_entity_poly.entity_id
_entity_poly.type
_entity_poly.pdbx_seq_one_letter_code
_entity_poly.pdbx_strand_id
1 'polypeptide(L)'
;MSFATGATPIWPVPPDWADGVRETLDWLTNYLPARNGKAQKRELRQAPRRVIEFSVINDEQGRRVADAILNDAGGRYWLLPIWHDVQLLNAPLASGAITITCAPAGRDFRAGGKALLWLAVNDWAVLDVEDVVDGALVLSTATSRTWQAGTRLYPLRKAHLVEQPQETIWTDESGTRSIQMLIDEPCDWVAGLPAATYRGVPVLELRPDQGEDLQQTFRRLQEPVDVGTGLVTLFDWGGRAFREASVTWLAYGVEANNELRSLLYGLRGRMQTLWVPTWNNDLKVTNDIAAASTHITVEWAGYTVFGRMQPNRRDIRIELLDGTVYYRRLTDAQESGDSELLTIDSALGVLVQRQNIRQVSFLVLAEKASDTAELLHDTDIEGLTRLTTAFIGVRNDDI
;
A
#
# COMPACT_ATOMS: atom_id res chain seq x y z
N MET A 1 -20.95 29.60 11.00
CA MET A 1 -20.07 29.75 12.18
C MET A 1 -20.69 28.97 13.33
N SER A 2 -20.15 27.80 13.66
CA SER A 2 -20.48 27.18 14.95
C SER A 2 -19.31 26.35 15.46
N PHE A 3 -18.28 27.03 15.96
CA PHE A 3 -17.68 26.53 17.19
C PHE A 3 -18.74 26.72 18.28
N ALA A 4 -19.69 25.78 18.37
CA ALA A 4 -20.56 25.72 19.53
C ALA A 4 -19.66 25.36 20.71
N THR A 5 -19.72 26.13 21.80
CA THR A 5 -18.94 25.86 23.01
C THR A 5 -19.28 24.44 23.49
N GLY A 6 -18.32 23.52 23.45
CA GLY A 6 -18.51 22.10 23.77
C GLY A 6 -18.58 21.13 22.57
N ALA A 7 -18.61 21.62 21.33
CA ALA A 7 -18.49 20.78 20.13
C ALA A 7 -17.02 20.36 19.86
N THR A 8 -16.83 19.20 19.25
CA THR A 8 -15.49 18.72 18.85
C THR A 8 -14.87 19.70 17.84
N PRO A 9 -13.70 20.28 18.12
CA PRO A 9 -13.05 21.22 17.21
C PRO A 9 -12.67 20.54 15.90
N ILE A 10 -12.74 21.29 14.81
CA ILE A 10 -12.25 20.87 13.50
C ILE A 10 -10.82 21.38 13.31
N TRP A 11 -10.00 20.66 12.54
CA TRP A 11 -8.77 21.19 11.98
C TRP A 11 -9.06 21.89 10.63
N PRO A 12 -9.09 23.22 10.53
CA PRO A 12 -9.59 23.92 9.34
C PRO A 12 -8.49 24.28 8.34
N VAL A 13 -7.20 24.11 8.70
CA VAL A 13 -6.07 24.58 7.90
C VAL A 13 -5.59 23.44 6.98
N PRO A 14 -5.63 23.63 5.66
CA PRO A 14 -5.23 22.60 4.71
C PRO A 14 -3.72 22.34 4.76
N PRO A 15 -3.27 21.15 4.33
CA PRO A 15 -1.86 20.83 4.21
C PRO A 15 -1.21 21.65 3.09
N ASP A 16 0.10 21.85 3.22
CA ASP A 16 0.93 22.20 2.08
C ASP A 16 1.17 20.94 1.23
N TRP A 17 0.80 21.01 -0.04
CA TRP A 17 0.92 19.90 -0.97
C TRP A 17 2.31 19.77 -1.58
N ALA A 18 3.23 20.72 -1.32
CA ALA A 18 4.60 20.62 -1.82
C ALA A 18 5.32 19.35 -1.31
N ASP A 19 5.05 18.94 -0.07
CA ASP A 19 5.59 17.72 0.56
C ASP A 19 4.60 16.54 0.54
N GLY A 20 3.37 16.77 0.05
CA GLY A 20 2.28 15.80 0.08
C GLY A 20 1.71 15.51 1.48
N VAL A 21 0.75 14.59 1.52
CA VAL A 21 0.15 14.08 2.77
C VAL A 21 0.56 12.63 2.95
N ARG A 22 1.17 12.32 4.09
CA ARG A 22 1.60 10.96 4.44
C ARG A 22 0.53 10.27 5.26
N GLU A 23 0.12 9.10 4.81
CA GLU A 23 -0.77 8.20 5.52
C GLU A 23 -0.04 6.92 5.90
N THR A 24 0.00 6.61 7.20
CA THR A 24 0.58 5.38 7.71
C THR A 24 -0.52 4.47 8.25
N LEU A 25 -0.58 3.25 7.72
CA LEU A 25 -1.44 2.16 8.19
C LEU A 25 -0.61 1.14 8.97
N ASP A 26 -0.93 0.96 10.24
CA ASP A 26 -0.20 0.08 11.18
C ASP A 26 -1.09 -1.07 11.67
N TRP A 27 -0.88 -2.25 11.06
CA TRP A 27 -1.45 -3.51 11.54
C TRP A 27 -0.67 -4.01 12.76
N LEU A 28 -1.16 -5.09 13.39
CA LEU A 28 -0.42 -5.70 14.49
C LEU A 28 -0.46 -7.21 14.37
N THR A 29 0.68 -7.79 13.99
CA THR A 29 0.87 -9.23 13.88
C THR A 29 1.86 -9.69 14.95
N ASN A 30 1.43 -10.61 15.81
CA ASN A 30 2.36 -11.34 16.64
C ASN A 30 3.11 -12.37 15.78
N TYR A 31 4.38 -12.08 15.49
CA TYR A 31 5.24 -12.89 14.63
C TYR A 31 6.25 -13.69 15.46
N LEU A 32 6.12 -15.00 15.46
CA LEU A 32 6.98 -15.93 16.19
C LEU A 32 7.86 -16.72 15.21
N PRO A 33 9.08 -16.26 14.90
CA PRO A 33 9.98 -16.95 13.99
C PRO A 33 10.62 -18.17 14.64
N ALA A 34 10.70 -19.26 13.89
CA ALA A 34 11.57 -20.39 14.19
C ALA A 34 12.92 -20.24 13.48
N ARG A 35 13.97 -20.88 14.02
CA ARG A 35 15.33 -20.83 13.44
C ARG A 35 15.39 -21.36 12.00
N ASN A 36 14.50 -22.28 11.63
CA ASN A 36 14.43 -22.89 10.30
C ASN A 36 13.63 -22.05 9.26
N GLY A 37 13.23 -20.83 9.60
CA GLY A 37 12.46 -19.93 8.73
C GLY A 37 10.96 -20.20 8.66
N LYS A 38 10.40 -21.17 9.41
CA LYS A 38 8.96 -21.23 9.65
C LYS A 38 8.56 -20.13 10.64
N ALA A 39 7.34 -19.63 10.54
CA ALA A 39 6.82 -18.65 11.49
C ALA A 39 5.39 -19.00 11.88
N GLN A 40 5.05 -18.82 13.15
CA GLN A 40 3.67 -18.77 13.60
C GLN A 40 3.24 -17.31 13.69
N LYS A 41 2.04 -17.01 13.19
CA LYS A 41 1.51 -15.66 13.14
C LYS A 41 0.14 -15.60 13.78
N ARG A 42 -0.15 -14.47 14.42
CA ARG A 42 -1.48 -14.16 14.91
C ARG A 42 -1.77 -12.67 14.74
N GLU A 43 -2.85 -12.37 14.05
CA GLU A 43 -3.40 -11.02 13.95
C GLU A 43 -3.97 -10.58 15.31
N LEU A 44 -3.61 -9.38 15.75
CA LEU A 44 -4.02 -8.80 17.04
C LEU A 44 -4.95 -7.59 16.89
N ARG A 45 -5.03 -6.98 15.70
CA ARG A 45 -5.94 -5.88 15.37
C ARG A 45 -6.78 -6.26 14.16
N GLN A 46 -8.08 -5.98 14.20
CA GLN A 46 -8.99 -6.21 13.07
C GLN A 46 -8.88 -5.11 12.00
N ALA A 47 -8.67 -3.86 12.42
CA ALA A 47 -8.40 -2.72 11.55
C ALA A 47 -7.04 -2.10 11.92
N PRO A 48 -6.27 -1.59 10.94
CA PRO A 48 -5.02 -0.91 11.22
C PRO A 48 -5.26 0.39 11.98
N ARG A 49 -4.25 0.84 12.72
CA ARG A 49 -4.20 2.23 13.16
C ARG A 49 -3.81 3.09 11.97
N ARG A 50 -4.48 4.23 11.79
CA ARG A 50 -4.23 5.17 10.70
C ARG A 50 -3.70 6.48 11.26
N VAL A 51 -2.48 6.82 10.86
CA VAL A 51 -1.84 8.09 11.22
C VAL A 51 -1.73 8.93 9.96
N ILE A 52 -2.15 10.18 10.05
CA ILE A 52 -2.02 11.16 8.97
C ILE A 52 -1.00 12.21 9.40
N GLU A 53 0.01 12.42 8.56
CA GLU A 53 1.07 13.39 8.76
C GLU A 53 1.12 14.35 7.58
N PHE A 54 1.19 15.65 7.86
CA PHE A 54 1.26 16.69 6.85
C PHE A 54 1.92 17.95 7.40
N SER A 55 2.56 18.71 6.51
CA SER A 55 3.04 20.05 6.79
C SER A 55 1.95 21.08 6.47
N VAL A 56 1.99 22.22 7.16
CA VAL A 56 1.10 23.35 6.89
C VAL A 56 1.96 24.60 6.73
N ILE A 57 1.93 25.20 5.53
CA ILE A 57 2.39 26.58 5.35
C ILE A 57 1.35 27.48 5.97
N ASN A 58 1.81 28.26 6.94
CA ASN A 58 0.97 29.18 7.66
C ASN A 58 1.26 30.59 7.14
N ASP A 59 0.57 31.01 6.08
CA ASP A 59 0.53 32.41 5.66
C ASP A 59 -0.55 33.17 6.44
N GLU A 60 -0.20 34.36 6.92
CA GLU A 60 -1.10 35.36 7.52
C GLU A 60 -2.14 34.79 8.54
N GLN A 61 -3.39 34.58 8.09
CA GLN A 61 -4.53 34.19 8.91
C GLN A 61 -4.47 32.71 9.32
N GLY A 62 -3.98 31.82 8.44
CA GLY A 62 -3.86 30.39 8.71
C GLY A 62 -2.98 30.13 9.93
N ARG A 63 -1.86 30.86 10.02
CA ARG A 63 -0.93 30.81 11.17
C ARG A 63 -1.62 31.08 12.49
N ARG A 64 -2.33 32.21 12.56
CA ARG A 64 -2.98 32.70 13.78
C ARG A 64 -4.13 31.78 14.21
N VAL A 65 -4.86 31.24 13.23
CA VAL A 65 -5.94 30.30 13.50
C VAL A 65 -5.39 28.98 14.03
N ALA A 66 -4.39 28.38 13.37
CA ALA A 66 -3.76 27.16 13.85
C ALA A 66 -3.13 27.33 15.24
N ASP A 67 -2.46 28.46 15.51
CA ASP A 67 -1.88 28.77 16.83
C ASP A 67 -2.94 28.85 17.93
N ALA A 68 -3.99 29.66 17.71
CA ALA A 68 -5.09 29.83 18.66
C ALA A 68 -5.81 28.50 18.95
N ILE A 69 -6.01 27.70 17.91
CA ILE A 69 -6.68 26.41 17.97
C ILE A 69 -5.84 25.38 18.75
N LEU A 70 -4.53 25.30 18.48
CA LEU A 70 -3.62 24.41 19.21
C LEU A 70 -3.51 24.81 20.69
N ASN A 71 -3.53 26.10 20.99
CA ASN A 71 -3.51 26.61 22.37
C ASN A 71 -4.80 26.25 23.15
N ASP A 72 -5.99 26.42 22.57
CA ASP A 72 -7.26 26.07 23.24
C ASP A 72 -7.48 24.55 23.35
N ALA A 73 -7.15 23.80 22.30
CA ALA A 73 -7.64 22.45 22.10
C ALA A 73 -6.56 21.39 21.85
N GLY A 74 -5.26 21.69 22.03
CA GLY A 74 -4.13 20.80 21.73
C GLY A 74 -4.18 19.42 22.40
N GLY A 75 -4.92 19.24 23.49
CA GLY A 75 -5.13 17.94 24.16
C GLY A 75 -6.49 17.29 23.91
N ARG A 76 -7.36 17.89 23.07
CA ARG A 76 -8.72 17.37 22.79
C ARG A 76 -8.70 16.42 21.59
N TYR A 77 -9.84 15.77 21.37
CA TYR A 77 -10.12 15.13 20.08
C TYR A 77 -10.58 16.15 19.06
N TRP A 78 -10.31 15.87 17.80
CA TRP A 78 -10.48 16.74 16.65
C TRP A 78 -11.28 16.04 15.57
N LEU A 79 -11.99 16.81 14.77
CA LEU A 79 -12.45 16.38 13.46
C LEU A 79 -11.38 16.74 12.44
N LEU A 80 -10.69 15.72 11.92
CA LEU A 80 -9.67 15.83 10.90
C LEU A 80 -10.31 15.60 9.52
N PRO A 81 -10.24 16.58 8.60
CA PRO A 81 -10.58 16.36 7.21
C PRO A 81 -9.56 15.41 6.58
N ILE A 82 -10.03 14.39 5.85
CA ILE A 82 -9.15 13.55 5.04
C ILE A 82 -8.80 14.32 3.76
N TRP A 83 -7.71 15.07 3.82
CA TRP A 83 -7.36 16.09 2.83
C TRP A 83 -7.19 15.55 1.41
N HIS A 84 -6.68 14.32 1.25
CA HIS A 84 -6.53 13.69 -0.07
C HIS A 84 -7.86 13.26 -0.68
N ASP A 85 -8.91 13.02 0.10
CA ASP A 85 -10.22 12.57 -0.40
C ASP A 85 -11.15 13.73 -0.79
N VAL A 86 -10.59 14.84 -1.24
CA VAL A 86 -11.37 16.04 -1.63
C VAL A 86 -12.27 15.75 -2.83
N GLN A 87 -13.44 16.39 -2.82
CA GLN A 87 -14.33 16.51 -3.98
C GLN A 87 -14.84 17.93 -4.09
N LEU A 88 -15.16 18.37 -5.32
CA LEU A 88 -15.82 19.65 -5.55
C LEU A 88 -17.32 19.44 -5.78
N LEU A 89 -18.14 20.32 -5.23
CA LEU A 89 -19.56 20.34 -5.56
C LEU A 89 -19.76 20.77 -7.03
N ASN A 90 -20.36 19.89 -7.84
CA ASN A 90 -20.64 20.19 -9.25
C ASN A 90 -21.80 21.18 -9.44
N ALA A 91 -22.66 21.33 -8.44
CA ALA A 91 -23.83 22.19 -8.46
C ALA A 91 -23.98 22.90 -7.11
N PRO A 92 -24.66 24.07 -7.05
CA PRO A 92 -24.96 24.72 -5.80
C PRO A 92 -25.87 23.83 -4.94
N LEU A 93 -25.54 23.72 -3.65
CA LEU A 93 -26.34 23.02 -2.66
C LEU A 93 -27.22 24.03 -1.93
N ALA A 94 -28.54 23.95 -2.12
CA ALA A 94 -29.47 24.87 -1.48
C ALA A 94 -29.49 24.71 0.06
N SER A 95 -29.91 25.76 0.77
CA SER A 95 -30.29 25.63 2.17
C SER A 95 -31.47 24.67 2.33
N GLY A 96 -31.47 23.89 3.39
CA GLY A 96 -32.48 22.85 3.64
C GLY A 96 -32.23 21.53 2.89
N ALA A 97 -31.12 21.40 2.16
CA ALA A 97 -30.80 20.18 1.44
C ALA A 97 -30.42 19.05 2.42
N ILE A 98 -30.96 17.86 2.17
CA ILE A 98 -30.68 16.63 2.93
C ILE A 98 -29.87 15.61 2.12
N THR A 99 -29.53 15.94 0.88
CA THR A 99 -28.76 15.10 -0.03
C THR A 99 -27.68 15.92 -0.72
N ILE A 100 -26.47 15.38 -0.82
CA ILE A 100 -25.35 15.96 -1.56
C ILE A 100 -24.97 15.02 -2.68
N THR A 101 -25.04 15.48 -3.93
CA THR A 101 -24.56 14.72 -5.08
C THR A 101 -23.03 14.74 -5.11
N CYS A 102 -22.40 13.57 -5.06
CA CYS A 102 -20.94 13.40 -5.10
C CYS A 102 -20.57 11.95 -5.48
N ALA A 103 -19.30 11.64 -5.67
CA ALA A 103 -18.82 10.28 -5.94
C ALA A 103 -18.18 9.69 -4.66
N PRO A 104 -18.94 8.98 -3.80
CA PRO A 104 -18.40 8.45 -2.55
C PRO A 104 -17.52 7.20 -2.76
N ALA A 105 -17.64 6.51 -3.89
CA ALA A 105 -16.86 5.32 -4.19
C ALA A 105 -15.36 5.63 -4.12
N GLY A 106 -14.64 4.86 -3.28
CA GLY A 106 -13.19 5.00 -3.14
C GLY A 106 -12.68 6.11 -2.24
N ARG A 107 -13.58 6.77 -1.52
CA ARG A 107 -13.25 7.81 -0.56
C ARG A 107 -13.72 7.42 0.82
N ASP A 108 -13.17 8.05 1.84
CA ASP A 108 -13.41 7.69 3.24
C ASP A 108 -14.76 8.17 3.83
N PHE A 109 -15.82 8.20 3.00
CA PHE A 109 -17.18 8.47 3.46
C PHE A 109 -17.81 7.21 4.05
N ARG A 110 -18.51 7.36 5.18
CA ARG A 110 -19.20 6.26 5.87
C ARG A 110 -20.57 6.68 6.38
N ALA A 111 -21.51 5.75 6.39
CA ALA A 111 -22.79 5.89 7.07
C ALA A 111 -22.55 6.10 8.59
N GLY A 112 -23.29 7.03 9.19
CA GLY A 112 -23.07 7.49 10.57
C GLY A 112 -21.78 8.30 10.78
N GLY A 113 -21.07 8.65 9.71
CA GLY A 113 -19.86 9.48 9.73
C GLY A 113 -20.16 10.98 9.68
N LYS A 114 -19.11 11.78 9.44
CA LYS A 114 -19.21 13.22 9.26
C LYS A 114 -18.56 13.64 7.95
N ALA A 115 -19.08 14.71 7.36
CA ALA A 115 -18.52 15.35 6.18
C ALA A 115 -18.31 16.84 6.43
N LEU A 116 -17.39 17.46 5.71
CA LEU A 116 -17.07 18.88 5.78
C LEU A 116 -17.36 19.55 4.45
N LEU A 117 -18.13 20.62 4.47
CA LEU A 117 -18.13 21.63 3.41
C LEU A 117 -17.15 22.73 3.79
N TRP A 118 -16.13 22.95 2.97
CA TRP A 118 -15.05 23.89 3.22
C TRP A 118 -14.92 24.86 2.04
N LEU A 119 -14.99 26.16 2.33
CA LEU A 119 -14.72 27.25 1.39
C LEU A 119 -13.45 28.02 1.78
N ALA A 120 -13.26 28.26 3.08
CA ALA A 120 -12.09 28.93 3.62
C ALA A 120 -11.86 28.50 5.08
N VAL A 121 -10.70 28.85 5.64
CA VAL A 121 -10.31 28.55 7.03
C VAL A 121 -11.35 29.04 8.06
N ASN A 122 -12.05 30.15 7.77
CA ASN A 122 -13.12 30.71 8.58
C ASN A 122 -14.54 30.43 8.04
N ASP A 123 -14.66 29.70 6.92
CA ASP A 123 -15.93 29.47 6.24
C ASP A 123 -16.13 27.99 5.89
N TRP A 124 -16.72 27.25 6.82
CA TRP A 124 -16.96 25.81 6.72
C TRP A 124 -18.20 25.37 7.50
N ALA A 125 -18.73 24.18 7.22
CA ALA A 125 -19.72 23.51 8.06
C ALA A 125 -19.52 22.00 8.09
N VAL A 126 -19.70 21.44 9.28
CA VAL A 126 -19.72 20.01 9.53
C VAL A 126 -21.14 19.49 9.31
N LEU A 127 -21.24 18.38 8.60
CA LEU A 127 -22.48 17.69 8.28
C LEU A 127 -22.41 16.26 8.84
N ASP A 128 -23.54 15.77 9.33
CA ASP A 128 -23.69 14.40 9.79
C ASP A 128 -24.24 13.55 8.63
N VAL A 129 -23.50 12.51 8.26
CA VAL A 129 -23.85 11.60 7.17
C VAL A 129 -24.69 10.46 7.76
N GLU A 130 -25.95 10.38 7.35
CA GLU A 130 -26.83 9.27 7.72
C GLU A 130 -26.47 8.02 6.93
N ASP A 131 -26.41 8.14 5.60
CA ASP A 131 -26.14 7.02 4.71
C ASP A 131 -25.32 7.45 3.48
N VAL A 132 -24.63 6.48 2.88
CA VAL A 132 -23.81 6.66 1.69
C VAL A 132 -24.40 5.79 0.58
N VAL A 133 -24.98 6.45 -0.43
CA VAL A 133 -25.58 5.79 -1.59
C VAL A 133 -24.74 6.04 -2.83
N ASP A 134 -24.97 5.25 -3.88
CA ASP A 134 -24.27 5.48 -5.14
C ASP A 134 -24.59 6.88 -5.68
N GLY A 135 -23.55 7.67 -5.94
CA GLY A 135 -23.66 9.04 -6.44
C GLY A 135 -24.14 10.12 -5.45
N ALA A 136 -24.39 9.80 -4.16
CA ALA A 136 -24.78 10.83 -3.18
C ALA A 136 -24.51 10.47 -1.70
N LEU A 137 -24.45 11.51 -0.86
CA LEU A 137 -24.52 11.40 0.61
C LEU A 137 -25.91 11.83 1.09
N VAL A 138 -26.49 11.05 1.98
CA VAL A 138 -27.73 11.40 2.70
C VAL A 138 -27.35 11.99 4.06
N LEU A 139 -27.87 13.17 4.37
CA LEU A 139 -27.58 13.90 5.60
C LEU A 139 -28.68 13.68 6.63
N SER A 140 -28.29 13.48 7.88
CA SER A 140 -29.27 13.37 8.99
C SER A 140 -29.87 14.72 9.37
N THR A 141 -29.15 15.81 9.07
CA THR A 141 -29.59 17.19 9.32
C THR A 141 -29.46 18.01 8.04
N ALA A 142 -30.50 18.77 7.73
CA ALA A 142 -30.53 19.63 6.57
C ALA A 142 -29.47 20.74 6.65
N THR A 143 -28.91 21.13 5.50
CA THR A 143 -27.97 22.25 5.43
C THR A 143 -28.61 23.55 5.92
N SER A 144 -27.87 24.34 6.70
CA SER A 144 -28.39 25.60 7.25
C SER A 144 -28.26 26.79 6.30
N ARG A 145 -27.45 26.65 5.25
CA ARG A 145 -27.18 27.69 4.25
C ARG A 145 -26.93 27.09 2.88
N THR A 146 -27.01 27.96 1.87
CA THR A 146 -26.64 27.63 0.50
C THR A 146 -25.12 27.60 0.34
N TRP A 147 -24.63 26.63 -0.42
CA TRP A 147 -23.23 26.49 -0.82
C TRP A 147 -23.12 26.55 -2.33
N GLN A 148 -22.14 27.27 -2.84
CA GLN A 148 -21.91 27.40 -4.27
C GLN A 148 -21.24 26.16 -4.87
N ALA A 149 -21.42 25.97 -6.17
CA ALA A 149 -20.60 25.04 -6.94
C ALA A 149 -19.10 25.37 -6.76
N GLY A 150 -18.25 24.35 -6.69
CA GLY A 150 -16.82 24.48 -6.37
C GLY A 150 -16.49 24.53 -4.88
N THR A 151 -17.48 24.44 -3.99
CA THR A 151 -17.22 24.19 -2.55
C THR A 151 -16.54 22.83 -2.38
N ARG A 152 -15.52 22.74 -1.52
CA ARG A 152 -14.80 21.50 -1.27
C ARG A 152 -15.56 20.65 -0.24
N LEU A 153 -15.74 19.38 -0.56
CA LEU A 153 -16.36 18.35 0.27
C LEU A 153 -15.27 17.38 0.73
N TYR A 154 -15.12 17.19 2.04
CA TYR A 154 -14.17 16.25 2.63
C TYR A 154 -14.88 15.25 3.55
N PRO A 155 -14.43 13.99 3.63
CA PRO A 155 -14.73 13.12 4.76
C PRO A 155 -14.07 13.65 6.04
N LEU A 156 -14.74 13.49 7.18
CA LEU A 156 -14.18 13.82 8.49
C LEU A 156 -14.00 12.58 9.35
N ARG A 157 -12.84 12.48 9.99
CA ARG A 157 -12.52 11.44 10.98
C ARG A 157 -12.19 12.05 12.32
N LYS A 158 -12.56 11.37 13.41
CA LYS A 158 -12.14 11.78 14.75
C LYS A 158 -10.68 11.38 14.97
N ALA A 159 -9.85 12.32 15.40
CA ALA A 159 -8.41 12.09 15.63
C ALA A 159 -7.89 12.87 16.83
N HIS A 160 -6.68 12.55 17.30
CA HIS A 160 -5.92 13.35 18.25
C HIS A 160 -4.47 13.51 17.80
N LEU A 161 -3.80 14.53 18.32
CA LEU A 161 -2.38 14.77 18.08
C LEU A 161 -1.55 13.66 18.75
N VAL A 162 -0.66 13.03 17.98
CA VAL A 162 0.27 12.02 18.50
C VAL A 162 1.32 12.70 19.38
N GLU A 163 1.88 13.78 18.86
CA GLU A 163 2.81 14.66 19.56
C GLU A 163 2.35 16.11 19.40
N GLN A 164 2.76 16.97 20.35
CA GLN A 164 2.53 18.40 20.21
C GLN A 164 3.33 18.92 19.01
N PRO A 165 2.70 19.64 18.07
CA PRO A 165 3.34 20.04 16.83
C PRO A 165 4.52 20.98 17.09
N GLN A 166 5.59 20.80 16.33
CA GLN A 166 6.73 21.70 16.33
C GLN A 166 6.56 22.74 15.22
N GLU A 167 6.82 24.01 15.55
CA GLU A 167 6.75 25.12 14.61
C GLU A 167 8.16 25.62 14.27
N THR A 168 8.43 25.76 12.98
CA THR A 168 9.59 26.49 12.49
C THR A 168 9.11 27.82 11.93
N ILE A 169 9.53 28.92 12.55
CA ILE A 169 9.15 30.29 12.18
C ILE A 169 10.29 30.90 11.35
N TRP A 170 9.98 31.40 10.16
CA TRP A 170 10.95 32.10 9.30
C TRP A 170 10.78 33.62 9.37
N THR A 171 9.55 34.09 9.50
CA THR A 171 9.20 35.51 9.69
C THR A 171 8.04 35.62 10.68
N ASP A 172 7.70 36.84 11.10
CA ASP A 172 6.58 37.09 12.02
C ASP A 172 5.22 36.57 11.48
N GLU A 173 5.13 36.39 10.16
CA GLU A 173 3.91 36.01 9.44
C GLU A 173 4.00 34.66 8.71
N SER A 174 5.19 34.07 8.60
CA SER A 174 5.41 32.83 7.86
C SER A 174 6.20 31.79 8.65
N GLY A 175 5.70 30.58 8.66
CA GLY A 175 6.41 29.41 9.18
C GLY A 175 5.77 28.13 8.67
N THR A 176 6.44 27.02 8.97
CA THR A 176 5.90 25.68 8.72
C THR A 176 5.66 24.96 10.03
N ARG A 177 4.61 24.14 10.06
CA ARG A 177 4.28 23.26 11.18
C ARG A 177 4.09 21.85 10.64
N SER A 178 4.77 20.87 11.22
CA SER A 178 4.49 19.46 10.98
C SER A 178 3.44 18.97 11.98
N ILE A 179 2.42 18.30 11.48
CA ILE A 179 1.29 17.83 12.27
C ILE A 179 1.11 16.35 12.02
N GLN A 180 1.06 15.59 13.12
CA GLN A 180 0.80 14.17 13.10
C GLN A 180 -0.43 13.84 13.95
N MET A 181 -1.47 13.31 13.31
CA MET A 181 -2.73 12.95 13.96
C MET A 181 -3.02 11.46 13.81
N LEU A 182 -3.38 10.82 14.92
CA LEU A 182 -3.86 9.44 14.96
C LEU A 182 -5.39 9.43 14.94
N ILE A 183 -5.97 8.67 14.01
CA ILE A 183 -7.42 8.49 13.92
C ILE A 183 -7.90 7.54 15.03
N ASP A 184 -8.89 7.97 15.80
CA ASP A 184 -9.48 7.27 16.96
C ASP A 184 -10.72 6.43 16.61
N GLU A 185 -10.88 6.11 15.34
CA GLU A 185 -12.02 5.38 14.81
C GLU A 185 -11.54 4.15 14.06
N PRO A 186 -12.33 3.06 14.01
CA PRO A 186 -12.08 1.97 13.09
C PRO A 186 -11.93 2.51 11.66
N CYS A 187 -10.76 2.24 11.09
CA CYS A 187 -10.43 2.53 9.71
C CYS A 187 -10.68 1.25 8.92
N ASP A 188 -11.94 0.85 8.78
CA ASP A 188 -12.30 -0.32 8.00
C ASP A 188 -12.25 0.02 6.50
N TRP A 189 -11.76 -0.92 5.70
CA TRP A 189 -11.72 -0.81 4.25
C TRP A 189 -12.00 -2.18 3.63
N VAL A 190 -12.44 -2.19 2.36
CA VAL A 190 -12.68 -3.44 1.64
C VAL A 190 -11.34 -4.15 1.43
N ALA A 191 -11.17 -5.32 2.06
CA ALA A 191 -9.99 -6.16 1.86
C ALA A 191 -10.09 -6.89 0.51
N GLY A 192 -9.05 -6.79 -0.31
CA GLY A 192 -8.96 -7.46 -1.60
C GLY A 192 -7.60 -8.11 -1.79
N LEU A 193 -7.57 -9.42 -2.04
CA LEU A 193 -6.35 -10.10 -2.51
C LEU A 193 -6.39 -10.22 -4.04
N PRO A 194 -5.23 -10.34 -4.71
CA PRO A 194 -5.19 -10.53 -6.15
C PRO A 194 -6.02 -11.73 -6.61
N ALA A 195 -6.70 -11.59 -7.74
CA ALA A 195 -7.59 -12.62 -8.27
C ALA A 195 -6.82 -13.82 -8.85
N ALA A 196 -5.66 -13.59 -9.46
CA ALA A 196 -4.82 -14.67 -9.95
C ALA A 196 -4.30 -15.52 -8.80
N THR A 197 -4.45 -16.84 -8.94
CA THR A 197 -3.94 -17.80 -7.96
C THR A 197 -3.01 -18.80 -8.63
N TYR A 198 -1.99 -19.20 -7.89
CA TYR A 198 -1.05 -20.25 -8.29
C TYR A 198 -0.80 -21.17 -7.10
N ARG A 199 -1.03 -22.47 -7.31
CA ARG A 199 -0.96 -23.50 -6.26
C ARG A 199 -1.81 -23.15 -5.01
N GLY A 200 -2.99 -22.56 -5.24
CA GLY A 200 -3.93 -22.19 -4.18
C GLY A 200 -3.58 -20.92 -3.40
N VAL A 201 -2.53 -20.20 -3.79
CA VAL A 201 -2.10 -18.94 -3.15
C VAL A 201 -2.21 -17.78 -4.16
N PRO A 202 -2.65 -16.57 -3.76
CA PRO A 202 -2.71 -15.41 -4.64
C PRO A 202 -1.35 -15.01 -5.22
N VAL A 203 -1.36 -14.42 -6.41
CA VAL A 203 -0.17 -13.90 -7.11
C VAL A 203 -0.26 -12.38 -7.24
N LEU A 204 0.79 -11.67 -6.86
CA LEU A 204 0.87 -10.22 -7.09
C LEU A 204 1.06 -9.94 -8.57
N GLU A 205 0.02 -9.44 -9.22
CA GLU A 205 0.06 -9.03 -10.63
C GLU A 205 0.30 -7.53 -10.80
N LEU A 206 0.09 -6.74 -9.75
CA LEU A 206 0.34 -5.31 -9.77
C LEU A 206 1.85 -5.05 -9.89
N ARG A 207 2.26 -4.65 -11.10
CA ARG A 207 3.66 -4.41 -11.43
C ARG A 207 4.19 -3.17 -10.67
N PRO A 208 5.36 -3.25 -10.02
CA PRO A 208 6.00 -2.06 -9.47
C PRO A 208 6.40 -1.08 -10.57
N ASP A 209 6.47 0.18 -10.18
CA ASP A 209 7.17 1.19 -10.95
C ASP A 209 8.70 0.89 -10.95
N GLN A 210 9.35 1.19 -12.07
CA GLN A 210 10.79 0.96 -12.26
C GLN A 210 11.60 2.27 -12.23
N GLY A 211 10.97 3.40 -11.91
CA GLY A 211 11.60 4.72 -11.90
C GLY A 211 12.57 4.95 -10.74
N GLU A 212 12.38 4.24 -9.63
CA GLU A 212 13.32 4.24 -8.48
C GLU A 212 14.16 2.95 -8.45
N ASP A 213 15.38 3.04 -7.90
CA ASP A 213 16.27 1.89 -7.72
C ASP A 213 15.67 0.87 -6.74
N LEU A 214 15.03 -0.16 -7.27
CA LEU A 214 14.45 -1.26 -6.50
C LEU A 214 15.55 -2.07 -5.80
N GLN A 215 15.61 -1.97 -4.47
CA GLN A 215 16.58 -2.73 -3.67
C GLN A 215 16.15 -4.19 -3.48
N GLN A 216 17.11 -5.10 -3.62
CA GLN A 216 16.93 -6.52 -3.36
C GLN A 216 18.07 -7.04 -2.48
N THR A 217 17.71 -7.74 -1.42
CA THR A 217 18.65 -8.31 -0.46
C THR A 217 18.44 -9.81 -0.34
N PHE A 218 19.54 -10.56 -0.20
CA PHE A 218 19.51 -11.99 0.06
C PHE A 218 19.89 -12.25 1.52
N ARG A 219 18.90 -12.60 2.34
CA ARG A 219 19.09 -12.88 3.76
C ARG A 219 19.24 -14.37 4.00
N ARG A 220 20.33 -14.79 4.66
CA ARG A 220 20.47 -16.16 5.20
C ARG A 220 20.31 -16.16 6.72
N LEU A 221 19.72 -17.22 7.26
CA LEU A 221 19.55 -17.39 8.71
C LEU A 221 20.81 -18.02 9.30
N GLN A 222 21.91 -17.24 9.27
CA GLN A 222 23.21 -17.66 9.71
C GLN A 222 23.54 -17.19 11.13
N GLU A 223 24.14 -18.06 11.92
CA GLU A 223 24.59 -17.79 13.28
C GLU A 223 26.07 -18.21 13.41
N PRO A 224 27.00 -17.25 13.51
CA PRO A 224 28.38 -17.56 13.85
C PRO A 224 28.48 -17.86 15.35
N VAL A 225 28.95 -19.06 15.67
CA VAL A 225 29.23 -19.49 17.04
C VAL A 225 30.73 -19.49 17.23
N ASP A 226 31.19 -18.55 18.06
CA ASP A 226 32.58 -18.46 18.49
C ASP A 226 32.70 -18.94 19.95
N VAL A 227 33.47 -19.99 20.16
CA VAL A 227 33.75 -20.56 21.49
C VAL A 227 35.03 -20.00 22.12
N GLY A 228 35.66 -19.01 21.47
CA GLY A 228 36.83 -18.25 21.95
C GLY A 228 38.16 -19.02 21.99
N THR A 229 38.12 -20.33 21.84
CA THR A 229 39.29 -21.24 21.92
C THR A 229 39.53 -22.02 20.64
N GLY A 230 38.61 -21.94 19.67
CA GLY A 230 38.63 -22.67 18.42
C GLY A 230 38.19 -21.82 17.23
N LEU A 231 38.06 -22.44 16.06
CA LEU A 231 37.54 -21.78 14.87
C LEU A 231 36.06 -21.43 15.03
N VAL A 232 35.67 -20.27 14.51
CA VAL A 232 34.27 -19.84 14.45
C VAL A 232 33.50 -20.82 13.57
N THR A 233 32.45 -21.42 14.12
CA THR A 233 31.55 -22.32 13.39
C THR A 233 30.33 -21.54 12.90
N LEU A 234 30.04 -21.60 11.60
CA LEU A 234 28.88 -20.93 11.01
C LEU A 234 27.74 -21.92 10.83
N PHE A 235 26.62 -21.70 11.52
CA PHE A 235 25.40 -22.48 11.33
C PHE A 235 24.43 -21.75 10.40
N ASP A 236 24.04 -22.37 9.28
CA ASP A 236 22.95 -21.88 8.41
C ASP A 236 21.67 -22.68 8.70
N TRP A 237 20.83 -22.16 9.60
CA TRP A 237 19.61 -22.84 10.04
C TRP A 237 18.54 -22.95 8.96
N GLY A 238 18.53 -22.00 8.01
CA GLY A 238 17.57 -21.96 6.91
C GLY A 238 17.97 -22.84 5.73
N GLY A 239 19.28 -23.10 5.58
CA GLY A 239 19.87 -23.85 4.46
C GLY A 239 19.63 -23.19 3.10
N ARG A 240 19.14 -21.94 3.07
CA ARG A 240 18.70 -21.21 1.88
C ARG A 240 18.75 -19.70 2.11
N ALA A 241 18.76 -18.94 1.03
CA ALA A 241 18.55 -17.50 1.08
C ALA A 241 17.05 -17.17 0.97
N PHE A 242 16.60 -16.23 1.80
CA PHE A 242 15.29 -15.59 1.71
C PHE A 242 15.49 -14.24 1.02
N ARG A 243 14.81 -14.05 -0.11
CA ARG A 243 14.87 -12.79 -0.86
C ARG A 243 13.97 -11.76 -0.18
N GLU A 244 14.52 -10.59 0.08
CA GLU A 244 13.78 -9.41 0.49
C GLU A 244 13.82 -8.42 -0.68
N ALA A 245 12.66 -7.95 -1.13
CA ALA A 245 12.56 -7.04 -2.26
C ALA A 245 11.66 -5.86 -1.90
N SER A 246 12.18 -4.64 -2.11
CA SER A 246 11.37 -3.42 -2.06
C SER A 246 10.58 -3.27 -3.36
N VAL A 247 9.35 -2.83 -3.24
CA VAL A 247 8.38 -2.65 -4.32
C VAL A 247 7.74 -1.28 -4.13
N THR A 248 7.87 -0.41 -5.14
CA THR A 248 7.24 0.91 -5.18
C THR A 248 6.13 0.90 -6.22
N TRP A 249 4.98 1.45 -5.88
CA TRP A 249 3.87 1.67 -6.80
C TRP A 249 3.51 3.15 -6.87
N LEU A 250 3.12 3.57 -8.08
CA LEU A 250 2.54 4.86 -8.39
C LEU A 250 1.08 4.61 -8.80
N ALA A 251 0.15 4.92 -7.92
CA ALA A 251 -1.27 4.80 -8.18
C ALA A 251 -1.82 6.15 -8.67
N TYR A 252 -2.44 6.13 -9.85
CA TYR A 252 -3.05 7.29 -10.48
C TYR A 252 -4.57 7.17 -10.47
N GLY A 253 -5.23 8.11 -9.82
CA GLY A 253 -6.69 8.16 -9.73
C GLY A 253 -7.29 7.23 -8.68
N VAL A 254 -8.60 7.42 -8.48
CA VAL A 254 -9.35 6.81 -7.37
C VAL A 254 -9.34 5.28 -7.44
N GLU A 255 -9.51 4.71 -8.63
CA GLU A 255 -9.58 3.25 -8.82
C GLU A 255 -8.26 2.57 -8.44
N ALA A 256 -7.12 3.07 -8.94
CA ALA A 256 -5.80 2.52 -8.62
C ALA A 256 -5.46 2.69 -7.13
N ASN A 257 -5.80 3.84 -6.54
CA ASN A 257 -5.63 4.10 -5.12
C ASN A 257 -6.43 3.11 -4.27
N ASN A 258 -7.68 2.82 -4.66
CA ASN A 258 -8.51 1.84 -3.97
C ASN A 258 -7.99 0.43 -4.10
N GLU A 259 -7.55 0.02 -5.28
CA GLU A 259 -7.01 -1.32 -5.51
C GLU A 259 -5.80 -1.56 -4.61
N LEU A 260 -4.88 -0.60 -4.58
CA LEU A 260 -3.67 -0.64 -3.77
C LEU A 260 -3.99 -0.63 -2.26
N ARG A 261 -4.93 0.20 -1.82
CA ARG A 261 -5.41 0.19 -0.43
C ARG A 261 -6.07 -1.14 -0.09
N SER A 262 -6.94 -1.66 -0.95
CA SER A 262 -7.63 -2.93 -0.75
C SER A 262 -6.64 -4.10 -0.67
N LEU A 263 -5.57 -4.06 -1.47
CA LEU A 263 -4.45 -4.99 -1.38
C LEU A 263 -3.80 -4.97 0.02
N LEU A 264 -3.48 -3.79 0.55
CA LEU A 264 -2.90 -3.67 1.89
C LEU A 264 -3.83 -4.24 2.97
N TYR A 265 -5.14 -3.98 2.88
CA TYR A 265 -6.14 -4.55 3.80
C TYR A 265 -6.32 -6.05 3.61
N GLY A 266 -6.15 -6.59 2.40
CA GLY A 266 -6.11 -8.02 2.13
C GLY A 266 -4.90 -8.69 2.79
N LEU A 267 -3.73 -8.05 2.73
CA LEU A 267 -2.48 -8.53 3.31
C LEU A 267 -2.52 -8.61 4.85
N ARG A 268 -3.22 -7.66 5.48
CA ARG A 268 -3.32 -7.52 6.95
C ARG A 268 -1.95 -7.50 7.62
N GLY A 269 -1.10 -6.57 7.19
CA GLY A 269 0.29 -6.51 7.61
C GLY A 269 1.08 -7.73 7.15
N ARG A 270 1.68 -8.46 8.09
CA ARG A 270 2.49 -9.66 7.80
C ARG A 270 1.69 -10.97 7.76
N MET A 271 0.38 -10.93 7.96
CA MET A 271 -0.43 -12.14 8.18
C MET A 271 -0.52 -13.02 6.92
N GLN A 272 -0.81 -12.44 5.76
CA GLN A 272 -0.97 -13.20 4.52
C GLN A 272 0.35 -13.50 3.81
N THR A 273 0.33 -14.56 3.00
CA THR A 273 1.40 -14.90 2.06
C THR A 273 0.86 -14.89 0.64
N LEU A 274 1.71 -14.49 -0.30
CA LEU A 274 1.38 -14.48 -1.72
C LEU A 274 2.62 -14.74 -2.57
N TRP A 275 2.42 -15.08 -3.82
CA TRP A 275 3.50 -15.16 -4.80
C TRP A 275 3.86 -13.78 -5.31
N VAL A 276 5.10 -13.37 -5.09
CA VAL A 276 5.65 -12.12 -5.58
C VAL A 276 6.63 -12.43 -6.72
N PRO A 277 6.35 -12.00 -7.96
CA PRO A 277 7.31 -12.09 -9.05
C PRO A 277 8.57 -11.29 -8.73
N THR A 278 9.72 -11.73 -9.24
CA THR A 278 10.94 -10.91 -9.17
C THR A 278 10.84 -9.63 -10.02
N TRP A 279 9.95 -9.64 -11.02
CA TRP A 279 9.82 -8.62 -12.07
C TRP A 279 11.09 -8.42 -12.90
N ASN A 280 12.06 -9.34 -12.75
CA ASN A 280 13.31 -9.39 -13.49
C ASN A 280 13.22 -10.45 -14.60
N ASN A 281 13.97 -10.27 -15.68
CA ASN A 281 14.10 -11.31 -16.71
C ASN A 281 15.15 -12.32 -16.26
N ASP A 282 14.81 -13.12 -15.26
CA ASP A 282 15.72 -14.06 -14.60
C ASP A 282 16.13 -15.22 -15.50
N LEU A 283 15.24 -15.63 -16.41
CA LEU A 283 15.46 -16.75 -17.32
C LEU A 283 15.16 -16.33 -18.76
N LYS A 284 16.21 -16.15 -19.57
CA LYS A 284 16.03 -15.71 -20.95
C LYS A 284 15.86 -16.90 -21.87
N VAL A 285 14.61 -17.17 -22.27
CA VAL A 285 14.29 -18.22 -23.25
C VAL A 285 15.01 -17.94 -24.57
N THR A 286 15.54 -18.97 -25.20
CA THR A 286 16.30 -18.88 -26.47
C THR A 286 15.53 -19.47 -27.65
N ASN A 287 14.68 -20.46 -27.41
CA ASN A 287 13.95 -21.20 -28.45
C ASN A 287 12.43 -21.09 -28.29
N ASP A 288 11.69 -21.35 -29.37
CA ASP A 288 10.23 -21.48 -29.33
C ASP A 288 9.82 -22.65 -28.43
N ILE A 289 8.73 -22.47 -27.68
CA ILE A 289 8.17 -23.50 -26.79
C ILE A 289 6.98 -24.13 -27.52
N ALA A 290 7.14 -25.38 -27.94
CA ALA A 290 6.06 -26.11 -28.61
C ALA A 290 4.89 -26.38 -27.66
N ALA A 291 3.67 -26.44 -28.22
CA ALA A 291 2.42 -26.53 -27.45
C ALA A 291 2.35 -27.67 -26.43
N ALA A 292 2.90 -28.84 -26.78
CA ALA A 292 2.94 -30.02 -25.93
C ALA A 292 4.28 -30.20 -25.18
N SER A 293 5.25 -29.30 -25.40
CA SER A 293 6.56 -29.41 -24.75
C SER A 293 6.47 -29.04 -23.28
N THR A 294 7.12 -29.84 -22.44
CA THR A 294 7.42 -29.52 -21.04
C THR A 294 8.86 -29.06 -20.87
N HIS A 295 9.59 -28.77 -21.95
CA HIS A 295 10.95 -28.28 -21.91
C HIS A 295 11.04 -26.85 -22.44
N ILE A 296 11.82 -26.03 -21.75
CA ILE A 296 12.16 -24.66 -22.13
C ILE A 296 13.68 -24.56 -22.17
N THR A 297 14.23 -24.13 -23.31
CA THR A 297 15.66 -23.81 -23.43
C THR A 297 15.88 -22.35 -23.08
N VAL A 298 16.81 -22.10 -22.18
CA VAL A 298 17.19 -20.75 -21.73
C VAL A 298 18.69 -20.54 -21.93
N GLU A 299 19.09 -19.28 -22.09
CA GLU A 299 20.50 -18.86 -22.00
C GLU A 299 21.08 -19.30 -20.66
N TRP A 300 22.36 -19.70 -20.63
CA TRP A 300 22.99 -20.15 -19.39
C TRP A 300 22.93 -19.06 -18.32
N ALA A 301 22.16 -19.32 -17.26
CA ALA A 301 22.00 -18.44 -16.11
C ALA A 301 22.66 -19.02 -14.84
N GLY A 302 23.34 -20.16 -14.97
CA GLY A 302 23.88 -20.94 -13.86
C GLY A 302 22.79 -21.55 -12.98
N TYR A 303 21.57 -21.71 -13.49
CA TYR A 303 20.45 -22.31 -12.76
C TYR A 303 20.70 -23.79 -12.43
N THR A 304 21.28 -24.56 -13.36
CA THR A 304 21.59 -25.99 -13.14
C THR A 304 22.62 -26.15 -12.02
N VAL A 305 23.62 -25.26 -11.97
CA VAL A 305 24.74 -25.32 -11.02
C VAL A 305 24.42 -24.67 -9.68
N PHE A 306 23.74 -23.53 -9.65
CA PHE A 306 23.51 -22.74 -8.42
C PHE A 306 22.04 -22.68 -8.02
N GLY A 307 21.13 -22.64 -8.99
CA GLY A 307 19.69 -22.64 -8.76
C GLY A 307 19.19 -23.96 -8.17
N ARG A 308 19.66 -25.11 -8.71
CA ARG A 308 19.45 -26.49 -8.21
C ARG A 308 18.02 -26.79 -7.72
N MET A 309 17.01 -26.21 -8.38
CA MET A 309 15.60 -26.29 -7.96
C MET A 309 15.37 -25.97 -6.48
N GLN A 310 16.19 -25.08 -5.91
CA GLN A 310 16.06 -24.67 -4.51
C GLN A 310 14.65 -24.09 -4.28
N PRO A 311 14.08 -24.32 -3.08
CA PRO A 311 12.86 -23.64 -2.66
C PRO A 311 12.93 -22.12 -2.90
N ASN A 312 11.82 -21.49 -3.29
CA ASN A 312 11.74 -20.09 -3.77
C ASN A 312 12.53 -19.73 -5.05
N ARG A 313 13.15 -20.71 -5.73
CA ARG A 313 13.75 -20.57 -7.07
C ARG A 313 13.23 -21.62 -8.05
N ARG A 314 12.08 -22.21 -7.76
CA ARG A 314 11.50 -23.33 -8.52
C ARG A 314 10.27 -22.92 -9.31
N ASP A 315 9.54 -21.91 -8.87
CA ASP A 315 8.32 -21.44 -9.50
C ASP A 315 8.64 -20.23 -10.38
N ILE A 316 8.08 -20.20 -11.59
CA ILE A 316 8.34 -19.17 -12.60
C ILE A 316 7.03 -18.60 -13.15
N ARG A 317 7.09 -17.33 -13.54
CA ARG A 317 6.06 -16.59 -14.26
C ARG A 317 6.59 -16.26 -15.65
N ILE A 318 5.90 -16.72 -16.68
CA ILE A 318 6.18 -16.43 -18.09
C ILE A 318 5.13 -15.44 -18.55
N GLU A 319 5.55 -14.22 -18.89
CA GLU A 319 4.70 -13.16 -19.44
C GLU A 319 4.94 -13.03 -20.93
N LEU A 320 3.86 -13.05 -21.71
CA LEU A 320 3.89 -12.77 -23.14
C LEU A 320 3.65 -11.28 -23.42
N LEU A 321 4.04 -10.81 -24.61
CA LEU A 321 3.84 -9.43 -25.05
C LEU A 321 2.36 -9.05 -25.19
N ASP A 322 1.47 -10.03 -25.34
CA ASP A 322 0.00 -9.84 -25.39
C ASP A 322 -0.64 -9.74 -23.99
N GLY A 323 0.14 -9.88 -22.91
CA GLY A 323 -0.34 -9.85 -21.54
C GLY A 323 -0.73 -11.22 -20.97
N THR A 324 -0.69 -12.29 -21.76
CA THR A 324 -0.94 -13.66 -21.26
C THR A 324 0.16 -14.08 -20.30
N VAL A 325 -0.24 -14.67 -19.17
CA VAL A 325 0.67 -15.12 -18.12
C VAL A 325 0.53 -16.62 -17.88
N TYR A 326 1.66 -17.31 -17.81
CA TYR A 326 1.74 -18.70 -17.38
C TYR A 326 2.56 -18.83 -16.11
N TYR A 327 2.03 -19.54 -15.13
CA TYR A 327 2.76 -19.93 -13.93
C TYR A 327 3.15 -21.41 -14.02
N ARG A 328 4.43 -21.72 -13.83
CA ARG A 328 4.94 -23.09 -13.95
C ARG A 328 5.95 -23.39 -12.85
N ARG A 329 6.01 -24.67 -12.46
CA ARG A 329 7.04 -25.17 -11.56
C ARG A 329 8.11 -25.89 -12.37
N LEU A 330 9.37 -25.56 -12.11
CA LEU A 330 10.51 -26.27 -12.64
C LEU A 330 10.65 -27.63 -11.92
N THR A 331 10.63 -28.73 -12.66
CA THR A 331 10.74 -30.09 -12.12
C THR A 331 12.10 -30.71 -12.36
N ASP A 332 12.85 -30.20 -13.32
CA ASP A 332 14.21 -30.64 -13.62
C ASP A 332 14.99 -29.53 -14.35
N ALA A 333 16.32 -29.59 -14.32
CA ALA A 333 17.20 -28.68 -15.02
C ALA A 333 18.50 -29.39 -15.42
N GLN A 334 18.87 -29.32 -16.69
CA GLN A 334 20.08 -29.92 -17.24
C GLN A 334 20.85 -28.95 -18.14
N GLU A 335 22.16 -29.09 -18.19
CA GLU A 335 22.99 -28.35 -19.15
C GLU A 335 22.76 -28.89 -20.56
N SER A 336 22.75 -27.99 -21.55
CA SER A 336 22.54 -28.30 -22.95
C SER A 336 23.45 -27.42 -23.81
N GLY A 337 24.70 -27.85 -23.96
CA GLY A 337 25.74 -27.04 -24.61
C GLY A 337 25.97 -25.73 -23.84
N ASP A 338 25.87 -24.59 -24.53
CA ASP A 338 26.01 -23.25 -23.95
C ASP A 338 24.69 -22.69 -23.37
N SER A 339 23.70 -23.55 -23.16
CA SER A 339 22.36 -23.22 -22.67
C SER A 339 21.93 -24.16 -21.56
N GLU A 340 20.82 -23.84 -20.90
CA GLU A 340 20.19 -24.70 -19.89
C GLU A 340 18.82 -25.16 -20.41
N LEU A 341 18.53 -26.46 -20.29
CA LEU A 341 17.21 -27.01 -20.57
C LEU A 341 16.48 -27.20 -19.24
N LEU A 342 15.40 -26.46 -19.07
CA LEU A 342 14.54 -26.51 -17.90
C LEU A 342 13.28 -27.31 -18.21
N THR A 343 12.88 -28.19 -17.31
CA THR A 343 11.63 -28.95 -17.42
C THR A 343 10.55 -28.30 -16.55
N ILE A 344 9.40 -27.98 -17.13
CA ILE A 344 8.22 -27.43 -16.44
C ILE A 344 7.20 -28.54 -16.13
N ASP A 345 6.44 -28.35 -15.06
CA ASP A 345 5.44 -29.30 -14.56
C ASP A 345 4.26 -29.57 -15.49
N SER A 346 3.96 -28.64 -16.40
CA SER A 346 2.91 -28.79 -17.41
C SER A 346 3.21 -27.98 -18.65
N ALA A 347 2.84 -28.49 -19.83
CA ALA A 347 3.01 -27.78 -21.10
C ALA A 347 2.19 -26.46 -21.12
N LEU A 348 2.56 -25.52 -21.99
CA LEU A 348 1.82 -24.26 -22.14
C LEU A 348 0.50 -24.44 -22.89
N GLY A 349 0.32 -25.54 -23.62
CA GLY A 349 -0.90 -25.87 -24.36
C GLY A 349 -1.01 -25.15 -25.71
N VAL A 350 -0.14 -24.17 -25.97
CA VAL A 350 -0.06 -23.41 -27.21
C VAL A 350 1.39 -23.21 -27.63
N LEU A 351 1.64 -23.08 -28.94
CA LEU A 351 2.96 -22.73 -29.44
C LEU A 351 3.28 -21.29 -29.00
N VAL A 352 4.31 -21.14 -28.19
CA VAL A 352 4.82 -19.82 -27.78
C VAL A 352 6.11 -19.55 -28.51
N GLN A 353 6.06 -18.62 -29.46
CA GLN A 353 7.26 -18.15 -30.14
C GLN A 353 8.12 -17.32 -29.19
N ARG A 354 9.44 -17.48 -29.26
CA ARG A 354 10.38 -16.74 -28.41
C ARG A 354 10.16 -15.24 -28.51
N GLN A 355 9.95 -14.70 -29.70
CA GLN A 355 9.74 -13.26 -29.89
C GLN A 355 8.51 -12.71 -29.14
N ASN A 356 7.53 -13.57 -28.82
CA ASN A 356 6.34 -13.18 -28.07
C ASN A 356 6.55 -13.22 -26.55
N ILE A 357 7.65 -13.78 -26.07
CA ILE A 357 7.97 -13.83 -24.64
C ILE A 357 8.53 -12.47 -24.24
N ARG A 358 7.81 -11.78 -23.35
CA ARG A 358 8.24 -10.51 -22.77
C ARG A 358 9.27 -10.74 -21.67
N GLN A 359 8.97 -11.63 -20.73
CA GLN A 359 9.77 -11.82 -19.53
C GLN A 359 9.51 -13.17 -18.89
N VAL A 360 10.56 -13.80 -18.35
CA VAL A 360 10.41 -14.91 -17.39
C VAL A 360 11.04 -14.53 -16.07
N SER A 361 10.22 -14.50 -15.03
CA SER A 361 10.59 -14.11 -13.66
C SER A 361 10.42 -15.29 -12.71
N PHE A 362 11.26 -15.41 -11.68
CA PHE A 362 10.95 -16.31 -10.57
C PHE A 362 9.76 -15.79 -9.77
N LEU A 363 8.97 -16.72 -9.23
CA LEU A 363 7.94 -16.48 -8.24
C LEU A 363 8.48 -16.87 -6.87
N VAL A 364 8.51 -15.90 -5.97
CA VAL A 364 8.91 -16.12 -4.57
C VAL A 364 7.66 -16.07 -3.72
N LEU A 365 7.42 -17.11 -2.93
CA LEU A 365 6.37 -17.05 -1.92
C LEU A 365 6.86 -16.09 -0.83
N ALA A 366 6.12 -15.01 -0.59
CA ALA A 366 6.54 -13.95 0.30
C ALA A 366 5.38 -13.44 1.17
N GLU A 367 5.76 -12.77 2.24
CA GLU A 367 4.90 -11.95 3.09
C GLU A 367 5.42 -10.52 3.08
N LYS A 368 4.59 -9.56 3.50
CA LYS A 368 5.06 -8.20 3.76
C LYS A 368 6.10 -8.23 4.90
N ALA A 369 7.18 -7.47 4.75
CA ALA A 369 8.30 -7.47 5.71
C ALA A 369 7.96 -6.71 7.02
N SER A 370 7.08 -5.71 6.94
CA SER A 370 6.62 -4.91 8.08
C SER A 370 5.10 -5.01 8.23
N ASP A 371 4.58 -4.79 9.44
CA ASP A 371 3.15 -4.55 9.64
C ASP A 371 2.74 -3.16 9.15
N THR A 372 3.65 -2.18 9.10
CA THR A 372 3.37 -0.80 8.67
C THR A 372 3.40 -0.63 7.15
N ALA A 373 2.44 0.10 6.58
CA ALA A 373 2.45 0.55 5.19
C ALA A 373 2.27 2.06 5.13
N GLU A 374 3.02 2.73 4.27
CA GLU A 374 2.99 4.18 4.16
C GLU A 374 2.58 4.57 2.73
N LEU A 375 1.51 5.35 2.63
CA LEU A 375 1.05 5.96 1.39
C LEU A 375 1.41 7.45 1.44
N LEU A 376 2.11 7.93 0.42
CA LEU A 376 2.37 9.35 0.23
C LEU A 376 1.45 9.87 -0.88
N HIS A 377 0.51 10.73 -0.51
CA HIS A 377 -0.38 11.40 -1.43
C HIS A 377 0.27 12.71 -1.89
N ASP A 378 0.89 12.69 -3.07
CA ASP A 378 1.52 13.88 -3.67
C ASP A 378 0.45 14.91 -4.11
N THR A 379 -0.75 14.43 -4.41
CA THR A 379 -1.93 15.24 -4.75
C THR A 379 -3.19 14.65 -4.10
N ASP A 380 -4.36 15.15 -4.47
CA ASP A 380 -5.61 14.48 -4.12
C ASP A 380 -5.74 13.06 -4.69
N ILE A 381 -6.79 12.36 -4.26
CA ILE A 381 -7.12 10.97 -4.61
C ILE A 381 -7.33 10.75 -6.11
N GLU A 382 -7.57 11.81 -6.89
CA GLU A 382 -7.69 11.73 -8.35
C GLU A 382 -6.33 11.80 -9.06
N GLY A 383 -5.29 12.29 -8.38
CA GLY A 383 -3.92 12.30 -8.89
C GLY A 383 -3.07 11.14 -8.35
N LEU A 384 -1.86 11.46 -7.90
CA LEU A 384 -0.78 10.51 -7.62
C LEU A 384 -0.67 10.16 -6.13
N THR A 385 -0.67 8.86 -5.83
CA THR A 385 -0.22 8.33 -4.55
C THR A 385 0.94 7.35 -4.76
N ARG A 386 1.99 7.48 -3.95
CA ARG A 386 3.12 6.56 -3.90
C ARG A 386 3.01 5.64 -2.71
N LEU A 387 3.27 4.36 -2.90
CA LEU A 387 3.42 3.37 -1.82
C LEU A 387 4.72 2.61 -2.04
N THR A 388 5.55 2.55 -1.00
CA THR A 388 6.73 1.69 -0.98
C THR A 388 6.56 0.65 0.11
N THR A 389 6.74 -0.63 -0.23
CA THR A 389 6.72 -1.72 0.75
C THR A 389 7.71 -2.81 0.39
N ALA A 390 8.18 -3.54 1.40
CA ALA A 390 9.09 -4.65 1.20
C ALA A 390 8.37 -5.99 1.42
N PHE A 391 8.74 -6.97 0.60
CA PHE A 391 8.31 -8.36 0.74
C PHE A 391 9.50 -9.25 1.07
N ILE A 392 9.34 -10.13 2.05
CA ILE A 392 10.34 -11.12 2.44
C ILE A 392 9.86 -12.53 2.08
N GLY A 393 10.73 -13.28 1.42
CA GLY A 393 10.48 -14.66 1.05
C GLY A 393 10.26 -15.52 2.29
N VAL A 394 9.30 -16.43 2.21
CA VAL A 394 8.96 -17.39 3.26
C VAL A 394 9.24 -18.80 2.78
N ARG A 395 9.29 -19.76 3.70
CA ARG A 395 9.46 -21.17 3.35
C ARG A 395 8.25 -21.70 2.57
N ASN A 396 8.48 -22.36 1.44
CA ASN A 396 7.43 -22.87 0.55
C ASN A 396 7.49 -24.39 0.29
N ASP A 397 8.22 -25.15 1.12
CA ASP A 397 8.45 -26.59 0.90
C ASP A 397 7.16 -27.43 0.91
N ASP A 398 6.13 -26.94 1.60
CA ASP A 398 4.86 -27.63 1.84
C ASP A 398 3.80 -27.31 0.76
N ILE A 399 4.12 -26.47 -0.24
CA ILE A 399 3.25 -26.03 -1.35
C ILE A 399 3.80 -26.51 -2.68
#